data_AF-A0A7C4IY43-F1
#
_entry.id   AF-A0A7C4IY43-F1
#
_cell.length_a   1.000
_cell.length_b   1.000
_cell.length_c   1.000
_cell.angle_alpha   90.00
_cell.angle_beta   90.00
_cell.angle_gamma   90.00
#
_symmetry.space_group_name_H-M   'P 1'
#
loop_
_entity.id
_entity.type
_entity.pdbx_description
1 polymer ?
#
loop_
_entity_poly.entity_id
_entity_poly.type
_entity_poly.pdbx_seq_one_letter_code
_entity_poly.pdbx_strand_id
1 'polypeptide(L)'
;MKKEAWFGLSMMAIVVGLVFYILPAPSQMTNGHLGLLMLAMIVVAIMLGFPTAFTLMGLGTMFTFFAYYSENPATALPRTLDLMALRAYWVMNNDVLISVPLFVFMGYLVERSNLIT
;
A
#
# COMPACT_ATOMS: atom_id res chain seq x y z
N MET A 1 -26.63 11.87 9.58
CA MET A 1 -25.28 11.53 9.09
C MET A 1 -25.09 12.20 7.73
N LYS A 2 -23.95 12.87 7.50
CA LYS A 2 -23.70 13.71 6.31
C LYS A 2 -23.69 12.83 5.05
N LYS A 3 -24.36 13.25 3.96
CA LYS A 3 -24.54 12.49 2.71
C LYS A 3 -23.22 11.93 2.12
N GLU A 4 -22.12 12.60 2.40
CA GLU A 4 -20.75 12.24 2.00
C GLU A 4 -20.27 10.92 2.61
N ALA A 5 -20.56 10.66 3.89
CA ALA A 5 -20.19 9.41 4.53
C ALA A 5 -20.98 8.22 3.96
N TRP A 6 -22.22 8.47 3.53
CA TRP A 6 -23.09 7.46 2.92
C TRP A 6 -22.62 7.09 1.51
N PHE A 7 -22.05 8.05 0.77
CA PHE A 7 -21.41 7.80 -0.52
C PHE A 7 -20.17 6.90 -0.38
N GLY A 8 -19.28 7.20 0.57
CA GLY A 8 -18.09 6.37 0.83
C GLY A 8 -18.45 4.94 1.25
N LEU A 9 -19.43 4.78 2.13
CA LEU A 9 -19.88 3.46 2.59
C LEU A 9 -20.57 2.64 1.48
N SER A 10 -21.36 3.29 0.62
CA SER A 10 -21.98 2.63 -0.54
C SER A 10 -20.93 2.13 -1.53
N MET A 11 -19.92 2.95 -1.84
CA MET A 11 -18.85 2.55 -2.76
C MET A 11 -17.97 1.45 -2.16
N MET A 12 -17.68 1.48 -0.86
CA MET A 12 -17.01 0.39 -0.15
C MET A 12 -17.82 -0.92 -0.23
N ALA A 13 -19.14 -0.85 -0.04
CA ALA A 13 -20.01 -2.02 -0.16
C ALA A 13 -20.02 -2.61 -1.58
N ILE A 14 -19.93 -1.77 -2.63
CA ILE A 14 -19.79 -2.23 -4.02
C ILE A 14 -18.47 -2.98 -4.21
N VAL A 15 -17.35 -2.41 -3.75
CA VAL A 15 -16.03 -3.05 -3.87
C VAL A 15 -16.02 -4.41 -3.18
N VAL A 16 -16.52 -4.47 -1.93
CA VAL A 16 -16.62 -5.72 -1.17
C VAL A 16 -17.56 -6.72 -1.85
N GLY A 17 -18.70 -6.27 -2.38
CA GLY A 17 -19.61 -7.12 -3.15
C GLY A 17 -18.97 -7.70 -4.41
N LEU A 18 -18.20 -6.90 -5.15
CA LEU A 18 -17.47 -7.36 -6.34
C LEU A 18 -16.40 -8.39 -5.98
N VAL A 19 -15.69 -8.21 -4.86
CA VAL A 19 -14.72 -9.18 -4.35
C VAL A 19 -15.38 -10.53 -4.12
N PHE A 20 -16.50 -10.56 -3.40
CA PHE A 20 -17.23 -11.81 -3.12
C PHE A 20 -17.83 -12.46 -4.37
N TYR A 21 -18.16 -11.67 -5.40
CA TYR A 21 -18.69 -12.19 -6.66
C TYR A 21 -17.61 -12.76 -7.59
N ILE A 22 -16.44 -12.12 -7.66
CA ILE A 22 -15.38 -12.46 -8.62
C ILE A 22 -14.43 -13.53 -8.08
N LEU A 23 -14.14 -13.52 -6.77
CA LEU A 23 -13.15 -14.44 -6.20
C LEU A 23 -13.74 -15.83 -5.96
N PRO A 24 -13.12 -16.90 -6.52
CA PRO A 24 -13.50 -18.28 -6.24
C PRO A 24 -13.17 -18.65 -4.79
N ALA A 25 -13.72 -19.77 -4.32
CA ALA A 25 -13.49 -20.27 -2.96
C ALA A 25 -11.97 -20.37 -2.64
N PRO A 26 -11.55 -20.14 -1.38
CA PRO A 26 -10.13 -20.13 -0.98
C PRO A 26 -9.32 -21.36 -1.40
N SER A 27 -9.99 -22.51 -1.59
CA SER A 27 -9.38 -23.77 -2.04
C SER A 27 -8.96 -23.79 -3.52
N GLN A 28 -9.44 -22.86 -4.35
CA GLN A 28 -9.10 -22.77 -5.78
C GLN A 28 -8.38 -21.46 -6.14
N MET A 29 -7.94 -20.69 -5.14
CA MET A 29 -7.25 -19.43 -5.37
C MET A 29 -5.84 -19.67 -5.92
N THR A 30 -5.57 -19.14 -7.11
CA THR A 30 -4.22 -19.07 -7.68
C THR A 30 -3.52 -17.76 -7.31
N ASN A 31 -2.22 -17.65 -7.57
CA ASN A 31 -1.42 -16.44 -7.28
C ASN A 31 -2.03 -15.15 -7.88
N GLY A 32 -2.66 -15.24 -9.06
CA GLY A 32 -3.36 -14.10 -9.68
C GLY A 32 -4.57 -13.61 -8.87
N HIS A 33 -5.29 -14.53 -8.22
CA HIS A 33 -6.42 -14.19 -7.36
C HIS A 33 -5.97 -13.53 -6.06
N LEU A 34 -4.80 -13.92 -5.51
CA LEU A 34 -4.20 -13.25 -4.36
C LEU A 34 -3.86 -11.79 -4.67
N GLY A 35 -3.37 -11.51 -5.89
CA GLY A 35 -3.11 -10.14 -6.35
C GLY A 35 -4.37 -9.28 -6.48
N LEU A 36 -5.46 -9.85 -7.01
CA LEU A 36 -6.77 -9.17 -7.09
C LEU A 36 -7.34 -8.88 -5.69
N LEU A 37 -7.19 -9.82 -4.75
CA LEU A 37 -7.60 -9.63 -3.37
C LEU A 37 -6.77 -8.52 -2.68
N MET A 38 -5.46 -8.48 -2.91
CA MET A 38 -4.58 -7.40 -2.41
C MET A 38 -5.07 -6.02 -2.87
N LEU A 39 -5.37 -5.88 -4.17
CA LEU A 39 -5.83 -4.63 -4.74
C LEU A 39 -7.16 -4.17 -4.11
N ALA A 40 -8.11 -5.09 -3.95
CA ALA A 40 -9.39 -4.75 -3.35
C ALA A 40 -9.26 -4.35 -1.86
N MET A 41 -8.42 -5.05 -1.10
CA MET A 41 -8.14 -4.71 0.30
C MET A 41 -7.47 -3.35 0.45
N ILE A 42 -6.56 -2.98 -0.45
CA ILE A 42 -5.94 -1.65 -0.49
C ILE A 42 -7.00 -0.57 -0.69
N VAL A 43 -7.90 -0.76 -1.67
CA VAL A 43 -8.98 0.20 -1.94
C VAL A 43 -9.85 0.41 -0.70
N VAL A 44 -10.30 -0.68 -0.07
CA VAL A 44 -11.12 -0.61 1.15
C VAL A 44 -10.37 0.08 2.29
N ALA A 45 -9.10 -0.23 2.51
CA ALA A 45 -8.29 0.35 3.58
C ALA A 45 -8.07 1.87 3.40
N ILE A 46 -7.85 2.32 2.15
CA ILE A 46 -7.72 3.75 1.83
C ILE A 46 -9.06 4.47 2.06
N MET A 47 -10.19 3.85 1.69
CA MET A 47 -11.52 4.44 1.91
C MET A 47 -11.93 4.52 3.38
N LEU A 48 -11.39 3.64 4.23
CA LEU A 48 -11.52 3.74 5.70
C LEU A 48 -10.70 4.91 6.29
N GLY A 49 -9.84 5.56 5.49
CA GLY A 49 -9.05 6.71 5.90
C GLY A 49 -7.74 6.36 6.60
N PHE A 50 -7.26 5.11 6.49
CA PHE A 50 -5.93 4.77 7.01
C PHE A 50 -4.85 5.44 6.15
N PRO A 51 -3.74 5.93 6.73
CA PRO A 51 -2.68 6.59 5.96
C PRO A 51 -2.17 5.68 4.83
N THR A 52 -2.24 6.19 3.60
CA THR A 52 -2.05 5.39 2.39
C THR A 52 -0.67 4.74 2.32
N ALA A 53 0.38 5.44 2.74
CA ALA A 53 1.75 4.91 2.78
C ALA A 53 1.86 3.62 3.62
N PHE A 54 1.24 3.61 4.82
CA PHE A 54 1.25 2.43 5.67
C PHE A 54 0.33 1.33 5.14
N THR A 55 -0.82 1.65 4.53
CA THR A 55 -1.66 0.62 3.88
C THR A 55 -0.90 -0.11 2.77
N LEU A 56 -0.23 0.64 1.88
CA LEU A 56 0.46 0.09 0.71
C LEU A 56 1.68 -0.73 1.13
N MET A 57 2.47 -0.22 2.07
CA MET A 57 3.62 -0.94 2.60
C MET A 57 3.20 -2.20 3.38
N GLY A 58 2.20 -2.09 4.27
CA GLY A 58 1.76 -3.21 5.10
C GLY A 58 1.07 -4.31 4.31
N LEU A 59 0.08 -3.96 3.48
CA LEU A 59 -0.63 -4.96 2.66
C LEU A 59 0.28 -5.52 1.58
N GLY A 60 1.13 -4.70 0.94
CA GLY A 60 2.08 -5.19 -0.07
C GLY A 60 3.03 -6.25 0.48
N THR A 61 3.56 -6.05 1.70
CA THR A 61 4.49 -6.97 2.34
C THR A 61 3.81 -8.22 2.88
N MET A 62 2.62 -8.08 3.48
CA MET A 62 1.79 -9.21 3.92
C MET A 62 1.38 -10.12 2.75
N PHE A 63 0.90 -9.56 1.63
CA PHE A 63 0.52 -10.38 0.47
C PHE A 63 1.71 -11.00 -0.24
N THR A 64 2.87 -10.33 -0.24
CA THR A 64 4.13 -10.93 -0.71
C THR A 64 4.51 -12.15 0.13
N PHE A 65 4.37 -12.06 1.45
CA PHE A 65 4.56 -13.20 2.34
C PHE A 65 3.59 -14.34 2.02
N PHE A 66 2.29 -14.06 1.88
CA PHE A 66 1.30 -15.09 1.53
C PHE A 66 1.58 -15.75 0.18
N ALA A 67 1.98 -14.98 -0.84
CA ALA A 67 2.32 -15.50 -2.16
C ALA A 67 3.51 -16.48 -2.10
N TYR A 68 4.60 -16.10 -1.40
CA TYR A 68 5.74 -17.01 -1.25
C TYR A 68 5.46 -18.17 -0.30
N TYR A 69 4.58 -17.98 0.69
CA TYR A 69 4.16 -19.05 1.60
C TYR A 69 3.38 -20.14 0.86
N SER A 70 2.54 -19.77 -0.11
CA SER A 70 1.84 -20.74 -0.96
C SER A 70 2.77 -21.51 -1.90
N GLU A 71 3.93 -20.96 -2.26
CA GLU A 71 4.92 -21.64 -3.12
C GLU A 71 5.87 -22.51 -2.31
N ASN A 72 6.54 -21.94 -1.30
CA ASN A 72 7.48 -22.66 -0.44
C ASN A 72 7.56 -22.02 0.96
N PRO A 73 6.90 -22.64 1.96
CA PRO A 73 6.85 -22.13 3.33
C PRO A 73 8.21 -21.89 3.97
N ALA A 74 9.23 -22.69 3.65
CA ALA A 74 10.56 -22.58 4.26
C ALA A 74 11.32 -21.32 3.82
N THR A 75 11.02 -20.80 2.62
CA THR A 75 11.72 -19.64 2.03
C THR A 75 10.90 -18.35 2.07
N ALA A 76 9.63 -18.43 2.46
CA ALA A 76 8.69 -17.31 2.39
C ALA A 76 9.13 -16.11 3.24
N LEU A 77 9.53 -16.38 4.49
CA LEU A 77 9.97 -15.33 5.41
C LEU A 77 11.27 -14.64 4.94
N PRO A 78 12.39 -15.36 4.67
CA PRO A 78 13.63 -14.70 4.26
C PRO A 78 13.47 -13.94 2.94
N ARG A 79 12.73 -14.47 1.96
CA ARG A 79 12.50 -13.76 0.68
C ARG A 79 11.69 -12.48 0.86
N THR A 80 10.64 -12.51 1.67
CA THR A 80 9.80 -11.32 1.89
C THR A 80 10.59 -10.22 2.59
N LEU A 81 11.34 -10.58 3.63
CA LEU A 81 12.15 -9.61 4.39
C LEU A 81 13.29 -9.04 3.54
N ASP A 82 13.94 -9.87 2.73
CA ASP A 82 15.01 -9.43 1.83
C ASP A 82 14.46 -8.46 0.76
N LEU A 83 13.32 -8.77 0.14
CA LEU A 83 12.66 -7.88 -0.82
C LEU A 83 12.20 -6.56 -0.18
N MET A 84 11.70 -6.60 1.06
CA MET A 84 11.38 -5.40 1.83
C MET A 84 12.61 -4.51 2.03
N ALA A 85 13.71 -5.10 2.53
CA ALA A 85 14.95 -4.38 2.77
C ALA A 85 15.52 -3.81 1.47
N LEU A 86 15.50 -4.59 0.39
CA LEU A 86 15.95 -4.16 -0.93
C LEU A 86 15.13 -2.98 -1.46
N ARG A 87 13.81 -2.99 -1.28
CA ARG A 87 12.94 -1.86 -1.68
C ARG A 87 13.22 -0.61 -0.85
N ALA A 88 13.47 -0.74 0.44
CA ALA A 88 13.87 0.38 1.29
C ALA A 88 15.25 0.93 0.87
N TYR A 89 16.21 0.06 0.59
CA TYR A 89 17.52 0.43 0.08
C TYR A 89 17.43 1.15 -1.27
N TRP A 90 16.55 0.69 -2.17
CA TRP A 90 16.34 1.35 -3.47
C TRP A 90 15.83 2.78 -3.31
N VAL A 91 14.90 3.03 -2.39
CA VAL A 91 14.41 4.38 -2.09
C VAL A 91 15.51 5.27 -1.54
N MET A 92 16.38 4.73 -0.68
CA MET A 92 17.50 5.45 -0.08
C MET A 92 18.63 5.77 -1.06
N ASN A 93 18.74 5.06 -2.19
CA ASN A 93 19.73 5.35 -3.25
C ASN A 93 19.13 6.10 -4.44
N ASN A 94 17.87 6.51 -4.36
CA ASN A 94 17.23 7.26 -5.42
C ASN A 94 17.41 8.77 -5.18
N ASP A 95 18.32 9.39 -5.94
CA ASP A 95 18.64 10.82 -5.80
C ASP A 95 17.40 11.74 -5.91
N VAL A 96 16.43 11.38 -6.75
CA VAL A 96 15.18 12.16 -6.93
C VAL A 96 14.32 12.10 -5.67
N LEU A 97 14.13 10.91 -5.08
CA LEU A 97 13.31 10.75 -3.88
C LEU A 97 13.97 11.40 -2.64
N ILE A 98 15.30 11.35 -2.55
CA ILE A 98 16.07 12.03 -1.49
C ILE A 98 16.00 13.56 -1.62
N SER A 99 15.86 14.08 -2.84
CA SER A 99 15.76 15.52 -3.07
C SER A 99 14.45 16.14 -2.56
N VAL A 100 13.37 15.36 -2.42
CA VAL A 100 12.03 15.88 -2.03
C VAL A 100 12.03 16.50 -0.63
N PRO A 101 12.50 15.81 0.45
CA PRO A 101 12.57 16.42 1.77
C PRO A 101 13.52 17.62 1.84
N LEU A 102 14.67 17.56 1.14
CA LEU A 102 15.63 18.66 1.08
C LEU A 102 15.04 19.89 0.40
N PHE A 103 14.27 19.70 -0.68
CA PHE A 103 13.56 20.75 -1.37
C PHE A 103 12.51 21.41 -0.46
N VAL A 104 11.71 20.61 0.25
CA VAL A 104 10.73 21.13 1.23
C VAL A 104 11.44 21.86 2.38
N PHE A 105 12.57 21.35 2.86
CA PHE A 105 13.37 21.99 3.91
C PHE A 105 13.95 23.33 3.47
N MET A 106 14.50 23.41 2.25
CA MET A 106 14.97 24.67 1.68
C MET A 106 13.84 25.69 1.58
N GLY A 107 12.67 25.28 1.05
CA GLY A 107 11.48 26.14 0.99
C GLY A 107 11.06 26.67 2.35
N TYR A 108 11.01 25.80 3.37
CA TYR A 108 10.68 26.18 4.74
C TYR A 108 11.69 27.18 5.34
N LEU A 109 13.00 26.96 5.15
CA LEU A 109 14.03 27.89 5.63
C LEU A 109 13.94 29.26 4.95
N VAL A 110 13.68 29.29 3.64
CA VAL A 110 13.52 30.54 2.89
C VAL A 110 12.30 31.32 3.39
N GLU A 111 11.17 30.64 3.64
CA GLU A 111 9.97 31.26 4.22
C GLU A 111 10.23 31.83 5.63
N ARG A 112 11.00 31.11 6.46
CA ARG A 112 11.28 31.50 7.85
C ARG A 112 12.38 32.54 8.01
N SER A 113 13.30 32.65 7.06
CA SER A 113 14.46 33.55 7.14
C SER A 113 14.17 34.97 6.69
N ASN A 114 12.94 35.28 6.23
CA ASN A 114 12.53 36.58 5.72
C ASN A 114 13.48 37.15 4.63
N LEU A 115 14.18 36.27 3.92
CA LEU A 115 15.15 36.61 2.87
C LEU A 115 14.49 37.09 1.58
N ILE A 116 13.18 36.88 1.43
CA ILE A 116 12.36 37.41 0.35
C ILE A 116 11.57 38.60 0.91
N THR A 117 12.26 39.71 1.14
CA THR A 117 11.67 41.06 1.27
C THR A 117 12.23 41.92 0.16
#